data_AF-A0A960D399-F1
#
_entry.id   AF-A0A960D399-F1
#
_cell.length_a   1.000
_cell.length_b   1.000
_cell.length_c   1.000
_cell.angle_alpha   90.00
_cell.angle_beta   90.00
_cell.angle_gamma   90.00
#
_symmetry.space_group_name_H-M   'P 1'
#
loop_
_entity.id
_entity.type
_entity.pdbx_description
1 polymer ?
#
loop_
_entity_poly.entity_id
_entity_poly.type
_entity_poly.pdbx_seq_one_letter_code
_entity_poly.pdbx_strand_id
1 'polypeptide(L)'
;STLTRDPNAAVYIDGGNSRWLEPSELASRLAAAGVHSARGFSLNTSNFFTTAEEIAYGEQVSALLGGVHYVIDTSRNGAGPAPDQPLSWCNPPGRAVGSPPTTATAGAHADAYLWVKHPGESDGQCDRGDPEAGQFVVPFATDLVRNGR
;
A
#
# COMPACT_ATOMS: atom_id res chain seq x y z
N SER A 1 21.20 7.60 1.93
CA SER A 1 20.57 8.38 3.02
C SER A 1 21.16 7.94 4.36
N THR A 2 20.74 8.52 5.50
CA THR A 2 21.19 8.06 6.83
C THR A 2 20.77 6.61 7.12
N LEU A 3 19.55 6.23 6.71
CA LEU A 3 19.01 4.89 6.95
C LEU A 3 19.70 3.82 6.10
N THR A 4 20.07 4.13 4.86
CA THR A 4 20.75 3.18 3.95
C THR A 4 22.23 2.99 4.28
N ARG A 5 22.74 3.59 5.37
CA ARG A 5 24.08 3.31 5.90
C ARG A 5 24.12 2.03 6.72
N ASP A 6 22.97 1.59 7.24
CA ASP A 6 22.86 0.28 7.87
C ASP A 6 22.70 -0.78 6.77
N PRO A 7 23.70 -1.67 6.56
CA PRO A 7 23.60 -2.71 5.52
C PRO A 7 22.51 -3.75 5.82
N ASN A 8 21.95 -3.78 7.02
CA ASN A 8 20.87 -4.70 7.40
C ASN A 8 19.47 -4.10 7.20
N ALA A 9 19.36 -2.84 6.76
CA ALA A 9 18.08 -2.16 6.56
C ALA A 9 17.61 -2.25 5.10
N ALA A 10 16.43 -2.87 4.88
CA ALA A 10 15.71 -2.79 3.61
C ALA A 10 14.78 -1.55 3.62
N VAL A 11 15.19 -0.49 2.92
CA VAL A 11 14.44 0.77 2.88
C VAL A 11 13.53 0.82 1.66
N TYR A 12 12.24 1.12 1.88
CA TYR A 12 11.25 1.36 0.82
C TYR A 12 10.66 2.76 0.99
N ILE A 13 10.76 3.61 -0.02
CA ILE A 13 10.17 4.96 -0.01
C ILE A 13 8.71 4.87 -0.43
N ASP A 14 7.76 5.44 0.32
CA ASP A 14 6.34 5.39 -0.06
C ASP A 14 6.07 6.12 -1.38
N GLY A 15 5.30 5.45 -2.25
CA GLY A 15 4.95 5.93 -3.57
C GLY A 15 3.44 6.12 -3.79
N GLY A 16 2.62 6.09 -2.74
CA GLY A 16 1.17 6.16 -2.89
C GLY A 16 0.57 4.87 -3.47
N ASN A 17 -0.21 4.98 -4.55
CA ASN A 17 -0.94 3.87 -5.16
C ASN A 17 -1.25 4.14 -6.65
N SER A 18 -1.80 3.14 -7.35
CA SER A 18 -2.10 3.17 -8.78
C SER A 18 -2.96 4.33 -9.28
N ARG A 19 -3.78 4.95 -8.40
CA ARG A 19 -4.76 5.97 -8.80
C ARG A 19 -4.43 7.36 -8.26
N TRP A 20 -3.24 7.56 -7.69
CA TRP A 20 -2.83 8.86 -7.17
C TRP A 20 -2.00 9.66 -8.17
N LEU A 21 -0.91 9.08 -8.65
CA LEU A 21 0.01 9.72 -9.60
C LEU A 21 0.21 8.83 -10.82
N GLU A 22 0.40 9.43 -11.98
CA GLU A 22 0.88 8.70 -13.16
C GLU A 22 2.25 8.04 -12.86
N PRO A 23 2.54 6.85 -13.42
CA PRO A 23 3.78 6.13 -13.13
C PRO A 23 5.06 6.95 -13.35
N SER A 24 5.09 7.79 -14.40
CA SER A 24 6.23 8.64 -14.73
C SER A 24 6.47 9.76 -13.71
N GLU A 25 5.39 10.33 -13.18
CA GLU A 25 5.47 11.35 -12.14
C GLU A 25 6.00 10.75 -10.83
N LEU A 26 5.48 9.58 -10.43
CA LEU A 26 5.99 8.88 -9.26
C LEU A 26 7.47 8.50 -9.42
N ALA A 27 7.86 7.92 -10.56
CA ALA A 27 9.25 7.56 -10.83
C ALA A 27 10.18 8.79 -10.72
N SER A 28 9.79 9.94 -11.28
CA SER A 28 10.54 11.19 -11.16
C SER A 28 10.74 11.60 -9.69
N ARG A 29 9.68 11.56 -8.88
CA ARG A 29 9.76 11.90 -7.45
C ARG A 29 10.61 10.92 -6.66
N LEU A 30 10.49 9.62 -6.91
CA LEU A 30 11.29 8.58 -6.25
C LEU A 30 12.78 8.71 -6.61
N ALA A 31 13.10 8.99 -7.88
CA ALA A 31 14.48 9.25 -8.31
C ALA A 31 15.05 10.48 -7.59
N ALA A 32 14.30 11.58 -7.51
CA ALA A 32 14.69 12.77 -6.76
C ALA A 32 14.85 12.51 -5.25
N ALA A 33 14.06 11.60 -4.68
CA ALA A 33 14.19 11.14 -3.29
C ALA A 33 15.35 10.17 -3.05
N GLY A 34 16.08 9.77 -4.11
CA GLY A 34 17.24 8.88 -4.01
C GLY A 34 16.87 7.40 -3.87
N VAL A 35 15.77 6.95 -4.47
CA VAL A 35 15.30 5.56 -4.41
C VAL A 35 16.36 4.53 -4.84
N HIS A 36 17.30 4.90 -5.72
CA HIS A 36 18.41 4.03 -6.14
C HIS A 36 19.42 3.71 -5.04
N SER A 37 19.41 4.46 -3.93
CA SER A 37 20.18 4.12 -2.72
C SER A 37 19.38 3.27 -1.73
N ALA A 38 18.07 3.11 -1.95
CA ALA A 38 17.16 2.30 -1.15
C ALA A 38 17.00 0.91 -1.79
N ARG A 39 16.25 0.02 -1.12
CA ARG A 39 15.86 -1.26 -1.72
C ARG A 39 14.78 -1.04 -2.79
N GLY A 40 13.85 -0.14 -2.52
CA GLY A 40 12.67 0.01 -3.35
C GLY A 40 11.72 1.14 -2.97
N PHE A 41 10.48 0.98 -3.39
CA PHE A 41 9.35 1.81 -3.00
C PHE A 41 8.20 0.97 -2.42
N SER A 42 7.28 1.60 -1.69
CA SER A 42 6.06 0.93 -1.19
C SER A 42 4.81 1.49 -1.87
N LEU A 43 3.83 0.61 -2.08
CA LEU A 43 2.57 0.91 -2.72
C LEU A 43 1.39 0.52 -1.84
N ASN A 44 0.27 1.19 -2.09
CA ASN A 44 -1.04 0.90 -1.51
C ASN A 44 -1.15 1.11 0.01
N THR A 45 -0.16 1.76 0.65
CA THR A 45 -0.14 1.97 2.10
C THR A 45 -1.46 2.58 2.57
N SER A 46 -2.17 1.87 3.46
CA SER A 46 -3.49 2.25 3.96
C SER A 46 -4.61 2.36 2.90
N ASN A 47 -4.42 1.86 1.69
CA ASN A 47 -5.43 1.85 0.62
C ASN A 47 -5.97 0.44 0.36
N PHE A 48 -6.79 0.32 -0.69
CA PHE A 48 -7.62 -0.86 -0.96
C PHE A 48 -7.48 -1.39 -2.39
N PHE A 49 -6.57 -0.84 -3.19
CA PHE A 49 -6.44 -1.25 -4.59
C PHE A 49 -5.94 -2.69 -4.68
N THR A 50 -6.47 -3.43 -5.67
CA THR A 50 -6.21 -4.86 -5.78
C THR A 50 -4.73 -5.13 -6.01
N THR A 51 -4.21 -6.24 -5.48
CA THR A 51 -2.81 -6.62 -5.66
C THR A 51 -2.40 -6.70 -7.12
N ALA A 52 -3.30 -7.14 -8.01
CA ALA A 52 -3.03 -7.20 -9.45
C ALA A 52 -2.87 -5.80 -10.08
N GLU A 53 -3.71 -4.85 -9.67
CA GLU A 53 -3.62 -3.45 -10.10
C GLU A 53 -2.32 -2.81 -9.62
N GLU A 54 -1.96 -3.02 -8.34
CA GLU A 54 -0.74 -2.46 -7.75
C GLU A 54 0.53 -3.12 -8.32
N ILE A 55 0.50 -4.41 -8.69
CA ILE A 55 1.61 -5.02 -9.44
C ILE A 55 1.76 -4.34 -10.81
N ALA A 56 0.67 -4.20 -11.56
CA ALA A 56 0.75 -3.59 -12.89
C ALA A 56 1.29 -2.15 -12.82
N TYR A 57 0.91 -1.39 -11.79
CA TYR A 57 1.46 -0.07 -11.53
C TYR A 57 2.93 -0.11 -11.09
N GLY A 58 3.27 -0.97 -10.12
CA GLY A 58 4.62 -1.14 -9.61
C GLY A 58 5.62 -1.58 -10.67
N GLU A 59 5.25 -2.48 -11.59
CA GLU A 59 6.14 -2.87 -12.69
C GLU A 59 6.41 -1.72 -13.67
N GLN A 60 5.42 -0.85 -13.93
CA GLN A 60 5.63 0.35 -14.77
C GLN A 60 6.61 1.33 -14.10
N VAL A 61 6.43 1.60 -12.81
CA VAL A 61 7.31 2.50 -12.05
C VAL A 61 8.71 1.90 -11.92
N SER A 62 8.81 0.60 -11.63
CA SER A 62 10.07 -0.15 -11.58
C SER A 62 10.84 -0.06 -12.89
N ALA A 63 10.18 -0.28 -14.03
CA ALA A 63 10.81 -0.19 -15.35
C ALA A 63 11.40 1.20 -15.62
N LEU A 64 10.69 2.27 -15.25
CA LEU A 64 11.17 3.65 -15.37
C LEU A 64 12.36 3.98 -14.45
N LEU A 65 12.50 3.22 -13.36
CA LEU A 65 13.59 3.33 -12.39
C LEU A 65 14.70 2.29 -12.61
N GLY A 66 14.69 1.56 -13.73
CA GLY A 66 15.72 0.57 -14.04
C GLY A 66 15.66 -0.69 -13.18
N GLY A 67 14.47 -1.16 -12.81
CA GLY A 67 14.26 -2.44 -12.11
C GLY A 67 14.28 -2.32 -10.58
N VAL A 68 13.99 -1.13 -10.03
CA VAL A 68 13.90 -0.93 -8.58
C VAL A 68 12.72 -1.73 -8.01
N HIS A 69 12.95 -2.43 -6.89
CA HIS A 69 11.96 -3.31 -6.28
C HIS A 69 10.85 -2.54 -5.57
N TYR A 70 9.76 -3.23 -5.23
CA TYR A 70 8.68 -2.64 -4.45
C TYR A 70 7.98 -3.63 -3.52
N VAL A 71 7.24 -3.12 -2.55
CA VAL A 71 6.33 -3.88 -1.68
C VAL A 71 4.91 -3.33 -1.81
N ILE A 72 3.90 -4.17 -1.59
CA ILE A 72 2.49 -3.77 -1.65
C ILE A 72 1.83 -3.99 -0.29
N ASP A 73 1.16 -2.97 0.24
CA ASP A 73 0.25 -3.12 1.36
C ASP A 73 -1.02 -3.87 0.92
N THR A 74 -1.24 -5.04 1.53
CA THR A 74 -2.36 -5.96 1.27
C THR A 74 -3.26 -6.11 2.49
N SER A 75 -3.08 -5.24 3.50
CA SER A 75 -3.82 -5.27 4.77
C SER A 75 -5.35 -5.28 4.60
N ARG A 76 -5.88 -4.56 3.60
CA ARG A 76 -7.33 -4.34 3.44
C ARG A 76 -7.85 -4.46 2.00
N ASN A 77 -7.05 -5.01 1.08
CA ASN A 77 -7.35 -4.95 -0.36
C ASN A 77 -8.00 -6.23 -0.94
N GLY A 78 -8.44 -7.18 -0.11
CA GLY A 78 -8.98 -8.47 -0.57
C GLY A 78 -10.26 -8.36 -1.39
N ALA A 79 -11.02 -7.27 -1.23
CA ALA A 79 -12.24 -6.98 -1.98
C ALA A 79 -12.07 -5.80 -2.96
N GLY A 80 -10.83 -5.35 -3.20
CA GLY A 80 -10.53 -4.15 -3.99
C GLY A 80 -11.01 -2.85 -3.32
N PRO A 81 -11.03 -1.73 -4.05
CA PRO A 81 -11.50 -0.45 -3.52
C PRO A 81 -13.05 -0.38 -3.48
N ALA A 82 -13.56 0.50 -2.63
CA ALA A 82 -14.96 0.91 -2.71
C ALA A 82 -15.24 1.66 -4.03
N PRO A 83 -16.52 1.84 -4.42
CA PRO A 83 -16.87 2.72 -5.55
C PRO A 83 -16.21 4.10 -5.43
N ASP A 84 -15.87 4.68 -6.57
CA ASP A 84 -15.13 5.93 -6.59
C ASP A 84 -16.02 7.12 -6.19
N GLN A 85 -15.69 7.74 -5.06
CA GLN A 85 -16.32 8.93 -4.53
C GLN A 85 -15.37 9.62 -3.52
N PRO A 86 -15.59 10.90 -3.17
CA PRO A 86 -14.85 11.55 -2.10
C PRO A 86 -14.87 10.70 -0.81
N LEU A 87 -13.70 10.57 -0.18
CA LEU A 87 -13.49 9.75 1.03
C LEU A 87 -13.78 8.25 0.87
N SER A 88 -13.78 7.71 -0.36
CA SER A 88 -13.88 6.25 -0.60
C SER A 88 -12.76 5.44 0.07
N TRP A 89 -11.65 6.08 0.44
CA TRP A 89 -10.53 5.52 1.19
C TRP A 89 -10.70 5.60 2.71
N CYS A 90 -11.69 6.32 3.24
CA CYS A 90 -11.80 6.62 4.67
C CYS A 90 -12.84 5.72 5.35
N ASN A 91 -12.38 4.68 6.05
CA ASN A 91 -13.20 3.64 6.69
C ASN A 91 -14.31 3.05 5.77
N PRO A 92 -14.03 2.69 4.50
CA PRO A 92 -15.05 2.17 3.61
C PRO A 92 -15.59 0.81 4.08
N PRO A 93 -16.91 0.59 4.03
CA PRO A 93 -17.50 -0.71 4.35
C PRO A 93 -17.23 -1.74 3.23
N GLY A 94 -17.45 -3.02 3.57
CA GLY A 94 -17.39 -4.12 2.62
C GLY A 94 -15.99 -4.41 2.06
N ARG A 95 -14.95 -3.87 2.69
CA ARG A 95 -13.56 -4.24 2.39
C ARG A 95 -13.20 -5.53 3.11
N ALA A 96 -12.14 -6.19 2.67
CA ALA A 96 -11.69 -7.47 3.20
C ALA A 96 -10.18 -7.46 3.40
N VAL A 97 -9.69 -8.24 4.37
CA VAL A 97 -8.24 -8.53 4.45
C VAL A 97 -7.77 -9.12 3.11
N GLY A 98 -6.62 -8.66 2.63
CA GLY A 98 -5.99 -9.22 1.44
C GLY A 98 -5.10 -10.42 1.77
N SER A 99 -4.18 -10.73 0.85
CA SER A 99 -3.16 -11.76 1.07
C SER A 99 -2.40 -11.51 2.37
N PRO A 100 -2.18 -12.54 3.23
CA PRO A 100 -1.27 -12.40 4.36
C PRO A 100 0.15 -12.03 3.89
N PRO A 101 0.97 -11.39 4.77
CA PRO A 101 2.32 -11.02 4.40
C PRO A 101 3.14 -12.21 3.88
N THR A 102 3.78 -12.04 2.72
CA THR A 102 4.53 -13.11 2.04
C THR A 102 5.51 -12.53 1.03
N THR A 103 6.61 -13.26 0.78
CA THR A 103 7.54 -13.00 -0.33
C THR A 103 7.21 -13.83 -1.57
N ALA A 104 6.20 -14.69 -1.52
CA ALA A 104 5.68 -15.41 -2.68
C ALA A 104 4.72 -14.49 -3.45
N THR A 105 5.27 -13.56 -4.21
CA THR A 105 4.54 -12.56 -4.98
C THR A 105 4.40 -12.96 -6.46
N ALA A 106 3.47 -12.33 -7.16
CA ALA A 106 3.26 -12.52 -8.60
C ALA A 106 3.97 -11.47 -9.49
N GLY A 107 4.50 -10.39 -8.91
CA GLY A 107 5.23 -9.33 -9.64
C GLY A 107 6.72 -9.64 -9.69
N ALA A 108 7.37 -9.38 -10.83
CA ALA A 108 8.79 -9.69 -11.03
C ALA A 108 9.71 -8.89 -10.09
N HIS A 109 9.32 -7.66 -9.74
CA HIS A 109 10.06 -6.79 -8.83
C HIS A 109 9.31 -6.55 -7.50
N ALA A 110 8.20 -7.25 -7.27
CA ALA A 110 7.49 -7.22 -6.00
C ALA A 110 8.20 -8.09 -4.96
N ASP A 111 8.91 -7.49 -4.01
CA ASP A 111 9.65 -8.23 -2.98
C ASP A 111 8.73 -8.91 -1.96
N ALA A 112 7.64 -8.23 -1.58
CA ALA A 112 6.68 -8.78 -0.64
C ALA A 112 5.31 -8.13 -0.74
N TYR A 113 4.30 -8.90 -0.35
CA TYR A 113 3.06 -8.38 0.20
C TYR A 113 3.26 -8.18 1.70
N LEU A 114 2.90 -7.00 2.19
CA LEU A 114 3.00 -6.64 3.60
C LEU A 114 1.64 -6.15 4.10
N TRP A 115 1.43 -6.19 5.41
CA TRP A 115 0.36 -5.44 6.05
C TRP A 115 1.02 -4.24 6.73
N VAL A 116 1.03 -3.10 6.05
CA VAL A 116 1.66 -1.88 6.55
C VAL A 116 0.67 -1.13 7.43
N LYS A 117 -0.56 -0.91 6.94
CA LYS A 117 -1.68 -0.51 7.78
C LYS A 117 -2.10 -1.67 8.67
N HIS A 118 -2.35 -1.40 9.96
CA HIS A 118 -2.92 -2.38 10.87
C HIS A 118 -4.44 -2.51 10.64
N PRO A 119 -4.95 -3.70 10.24
CA PRO A 119 -6.38 -3.93 10.11
C PRO A 119 -7.12 -3.68 11.43
N GLY A 120 -8.06 -2.74 11.42
CA GLY A 120 -8.84 -2.35 12.60
C GLY A 120 -8.59 -0.94 13.10
N GLU A 121 -7.48 -0.31 12.72
CA GLU A 121 -7.29 1.11 13.00
C GLU A 121 -8.14 1.98 12.05
N SER A 122 -8.83 2.97 12.62
CA SER A 122 -9.56 3.97 11.85
C SER A 122 -8.63 4.78 10.93
N ASP A 123 -9.15 5.20 9.78
CA ASP A 123 -8.53 6.13 8.84
C ASP A 123 -8.76 7.61 9.22
N GLY A 124 -9.67 7.88 10.17
CA GLY A 124 -10.01 9.20 10.66
C GLY A 124 -11.51 9.38 10.88
N GLN A 125 -11.93 10.63 11.12
CA GLN A 125 -13.33 10.96 11.38
C GLN A 125 -14.24 10.85 10.13
N CYS A 126 -13.64 10.86 8.94
CA CYS A 126 -14.28 10.58 7.65
C CYS A 126 -15.60 11.33 7.39
N ASP A 127 -15.74 12.56 7.90
CA ASP A 127 -16.96 13.39 7.84
C ASP A 127 -18.24 12.72 8.40
N ARG A 128 -18.08 11.65 9.19
CA ARG A 128 -19.18 10.88 9.80
C ARG A 128 -19.06 10.78 11.33
N GLY A 129 -18.00 11.36 11.91
CA GLY A 129 -17.71 11.23 13.34
C GLY A 129 -17.14 9.86 13.71
N ASP A 130 -16.50 9.19 12.75
CA ASP A 130 -15.77 7.94 13.00
C ASP A 130 -14.63 8.18 14.01
N PRO A 131 -14.09 7.13 14.66
CA PRO A 131 -12.97 7.25 15.60
C PRO A 131 -11.73 7.93 14.99
N GLU A 132 -10.88 8.52 15.83
CA GLU A 132 -9.68 9.22 15.38
C GLU A 132 -8.72 8.31 14.59
N ALA A 133 -7.96 8.90 13.66
CA ALA A 133 -7.02 8.14 12.85
C ALA A 133 -6.00 7.40 13.73
N GLY A 134 -5.81 6.11 13.47
CA GLY A 134 -4.94 5.24 14.28
C GLY A 134 -5.58 4.66 15.54
N GLN A 135 -6.79 5.08 15.92
CA GLN A 135 -7.52 4.43 17.00
C GLN A 135 -7.97 3.03 16.57
N PHE A 136 -7.65 2.01 17.38
CA PHE A 136 -8.07 0.64 17.11
C PHE A 136 -9.56 0.43 17.42
N VAL A 137 -10.29 -0.10 16.45
CA VAL A 137 -11.74 -0.32 16.48
C VAL A 137 -12.01 -1.79 16.18
N VAL A 138 -12.36 -2.56 17.22
CA VAL A 138 -12.59 -4.02 17.10
C VAL A 138 -13.59 -4.37 15.97
N PRO A 139 -14.74 -3.68 15.83
CA PRO A 139 -15.65 -3.95 14.72
C PRO A 139 -14.99 -3.86 13.33
N PHE A 140 -14.14 -2.85 13.08
CA PHE A 140 -13.46 -2.67 11.80
C PHE A 140 -12.52 -3.85 11.49
N ALA A 141 -11.77 -4.32 12.49
CA ALA A 141 -10.92 -5.51 12.32
C ALA A 141 -11.76 -6.76 12.02
N THR A 142 -12.85 -6.97 12.77
CA THR A 142 -13.69 -8.16 12.59
C THR A 142 -14.42 -8.16 11.25
N ASP A 143 -14.84 -7.01 10.75
CA ASP A 143 -15.53 -6.89 9.47
C ASP A 143 -14.58 -7.22 8.30
N LEU A 144 -13.35 -6.71 8.33
CA LEU A 144 -12.33 -7.04 7.33
C LEU A 144 -12.05 -8.55 7.26
N VAL A 145 -11.96 -9.23 8.41
CA VAL A 145 -11.72 -10.69 8.47
C VAL A 145 -12.93 -11.48 7.98
N ARG A 146 -14.15 -11.05 8.32
CA ARG A 146 -15.39 -11.73 7.88
C ARG A 146 -15.59 -11.64 6.38
N ASN A 147 -15.25 -10.51 5.78
CA ASN A 147 -15.40 -10.28 4.34
C ASN A 147 -14.32 -10.97 3.50
N GLY A 148 -13.21 -11.41 4.10
CA GLY A 148 -12.11 -12.10 3.42
C GLY A 148 -12.21 -13.62 3.40
N ARG A 149 -13.36 -14.18 3.79
CA ARG A 149 -13.65 -15.62 3.77
C ARG A 149 -14.47 -16.02 2.56
#